data_AF-A0A1I2EKX9-F1
#
_entry.id   AF-A0A1I2EKX9-F1
#
_cell.length_a   1.000
_cell.length_b   1.000
_cell.length_c   1.000
_cell.angle_alpha   90.00
_cell.angle_beta   90.00
_cell.angle_gamma   90.00
#
_symmetry.space_group_name_H-M   'P 1'
#
loop_
_entity.id
_entity.type
_entity.pdbx_description
1 polymer ?
#
loop_
_entity_poly.entity_id
_entity_poly.type
_entity_poly.pdbx_seq_one_letter_code
_entity_poly.pdbx_strand_id
1 'polypeptide(L)'
;MKRYSVLYLLNEQHHHIGSHTQEEARAILEKLSTDKRRTAIGVYDAKTELIDWAPAYQIIYDQAGISGQGKRANQIITIAQALRRRDLNWQGDFSRPSFFA
;
A
#
# COMPACT_ATOMS: atom_id res chain seq x y z
N MET A 1 14.27 -6.45 -6.17
CA MET A 1 13.18 -5.47 -5.97
C MET A 1 11.98 -6.20 -5.38
N LYS A 2 11.35 -5.69 -4.33
CA LYS A 2 10.26 -6.38 -3.62
C LYS A 2 8.97 -6.33 -4.43
N ARG A 3 8.40 -7.46 -4.86
CA ARG A 3 7.24 -7.48 -5.77
C ARG A 3 5.95 -7.00 -5.11
N TYR A 4 5.71 -7.39 -3.86
CA TYR A 4 4.48 -7.09 -3.15
C TYR A 4 4.69 -5.93 -2.17
N SER A 5 3.64 -5.15 -1.93
CA SER A 5 3.61 -4.10 -0.90
C SER A 5 2.34 -4.24 -0.08
N VAL A 6 2.49 -4.51 1.21
CA VAL A 6 1.37 -4.56 2.15
C VAL A 6 1.06 -3.14 2.61
N LEU A 7 -0.15 -2.66 2.33
CA LEU A 7 -0.61 -1.32 2.63
C LEU A 7 -1.41 -1.29 3.93
N TYR A 8 -1.14 -0.30 4.75
CA TYR A 8 -1.88 -0.07 6.00
C TYR A 8 -1.91 1.41 6.37
N LEU A 9 -2.90 1.78 7.18
CA LEU A 9 -2.97 3.07 7.85
C LEU A 9 -2.44 2.95 9.27
N LEU A 10 -1.64 3.93 9.68
CA LEU A 10 -1.23 4.15 11.06
C LEU A 10 -1.32 5.65 11.31
N ASN A 11 -2.08 6.06 12.32
CA ASN A 11 -2.30 7.49 12.65
C ASN A 11 -2.72 8.33 11.42
N GLU A 12 -3.68 7.83 10.64
CA GLU A 12 -4.19 8.47 9.41
C GLU A 12 -3.18 8.62 8.26
N GLN A 13 -1.96 8.10 8.43
CA GLN A 13 -0.93 8.11 7.40
C GLN A 13 -0.84 6.75 6.72
N HIS A 14 -0.68 6.78 5.39
CA HIS A 14 -0.51 5.58 4.58
C HIS A 14 0.94 5.10 4.67
N HIS A 15 1.10 3.81 4.96
CA HIS A 15 2.38 3.15 5.01
C HIS A 15 2.35 1.87 4.19
N HIS A 16 3.53 1.39 3.84
CA HIS A 16 3.69 0.11 3.16
C HIS A 16 4.84 -0.70 3.76
N ILE A 17 4.71 -2.02 3.68
CA ILE A 17 5.80 -2.97 3.94
C ILE A 17 6.00 -3.79 2.67
N GLY A 18 7.16 -3.66 2.04
CA GLY A 18 7.49 -4.47 0.87
C GLY A 18 7.83 -5.92 1.26
N SER A 19 7.40 -6.87 0.42
CA SER A 19 7.69 -8.31 0.52
C SER A 19 8.03 -8.92 -0.86
N HIS A 20 8.74 -10.05 -0.86
CA HIS A 20 9.14 -10.74 -2.08
C HIS A 20 8.09 -11.74 -2.57
N THR A 21 7.35 -12.37 -1.66
CA THR A 21 6.35 -13.41 -1.97
C THR A 21 4.94 -12.98 -1.54
N GLN A 22 3.93 -13.60 -2.15
CA GLN A 22 2.54 -13.28 -1.81
C GLN A 22 2.17 -13.82 -0.42
N GLU A 23 2.72 -14.98 -0.06
CA GLU A 23 2.51 -15.66 1.21
C GLU A 23 3.04 -14.82 2.39
N GLU A 24 4.25 -14.27 2.25
CA GLU A 24 4.82 -13.33 3.23
C GLU A 24 3.95 -12.08 3.36
N ALA A 25 3.52 -11.50 2.23
CA ALA A 25 2.68 -10.31 2.22
C ALA A 25 1.34 -10.56 2.94
N ARG A 26 0.74 -11.74 2.75
CA ARG A 26 -0.49 -12.16 3.44
C ARG A 26 -0.27 -12.36 4.93
N ALA A 27 0.81 -13.02 5.34
CA ALA A 27 1.14 -13.19 6.76
C ALA A 27 1.34 -11.84 7.46
N ILE A 28 1.95 -10.86 6.79
CA ILE A 28 2.09 -9.49 7.30
C ILE A 28 0.72 -8.81 7.39
N LEU A 29 -0.13 -8.95 6.37
CA LEU A 29 -1.48 -8.38 6.38
C LEU A 29 -2.34 -8.93 7.53
N GLU A 30 -2.30 -10.23 7.78
CA GLU A 30 -2.99 -10.87 8.91
C GLU A 30 -2.48 -10.33 10.24
N LYS A 31 -1.16 -10.22 10.40
CA LYS A 31 -0.54 -9.64 11.60
C LYS A 31 -0.93 -8.17 11.81
N LEU A 32 -1.07 -7.39 10.73
CA LEU A 32 -1.54 -6.01 10.82
C LEU A 32 -3.02 -5.93 11.15
N SER A 33 -3.82 -6.90 10.71
CA SER A 33 -5.26 -6.96 10.99
C SER A 33 -5.58 -7.25 12.46
N THR A 34 -4.62 -7.83 13.21
CA THR A 34 -4.77 -8.04 14.66
C THR A 34 -4.32 -6.84 15.51
N ASP A 35 -3.61 -5.86 14.91
CA ASP A 35 -3.17 -4.65 15.60
C ASP A 35 -4.25 -3.58 15.57
N LYS A 36 -4.86 -3.28 16.72
CA LYS A 36 -5.93 -2.26 16.86
C LYS A 36 -5.50 -0.84 16.49
N ARG A 37 -4.19 -0.54 16.45
CA ARG A 37 -3.67 0.79 16.09
C ARG A 37 -3.50 0.97 14.59
N ARG A 38 -3.60 -0.12 13.82
CA ARG A 38 -3.34 -0.13 12.38
C ARG A 38 -4.60 -0.57 11.66
N THR A 39 -4.86 0.03 10.51
CA THR A 39 -5.92 -0.46 9.62
C THR A 39 -5.27 -1.10 8.42
N ALA A 40 -5.36 -2.42 8.33
CA ALA A 40 -4.92 -3.16 7.16
C ALA A 40 -5.79 -2.78 5.95
N ILE A 41 -5.16 -2.35 4.85
CA ILE A 41 -5.85 -1.98 3.61
C ILE A 41 -5.85 -3.17 2.64
N GLY A 42 -4.68 -3.73 2.37
CA GLY A 42 -4.52 -4.82 1.41
C GLY A 42 -3.09 -5.02 0.93
N VAL A 43 -2.91 -5.93 -0.02
CA VAL A 43 -1.62 -6.22 -0.66
C VAL A 43 -1.64 -5.73 -2.10
N TYR A 44 -0.72 -4.84 -2.44
CA TYR A 44 -0.47 -4.40 -3.81
C TYR A 44 0.56 -5.32 -4.49
N ASP A 45 0.23 -5.85 -5.67
CA ASP A 45 1.17 -6.57 -6.53
C ASP A 45 1.70 -5.62 -7.62
N ALA A 46 2.99 -5.30 -7.58
CA ALA A 46 3.60 -4.41 -8.55
C ALA A 46 3.71 -4.99 -9.96
N LYS A 47 3.52 -6.30 -10.14
CA LYS A 47 3.53 -6.94 -11.47
C LYS A 47 2.22 -6.75 -12.20
N THR A 48 1.10 -6.87 -11.50
CA THR A 48 -0.25 -6.80 -12.08
C THR A 48 -0.90 -5.44 -11.85
N GLU A 49 -0.32 -4.61 -10.97
CA GLU A 49 -0.87 -3.33 -10.51
C GLU A 49 -2.25 -3.48 -9.84
N LEU A 50 -2.51 -4.66 -9.28
CA LEU A 50 -3.76 -5.00 -8.59
C LEU A 50 -3.58 -4.97 -7.07
N ILE A 51 -4.68 -4.77 -6.37
CA ILE A 51 -4.78 -4.81 -4.91
C ILE A 51 -5.64 -6.01 -4.50
N ASP A 52 -5.07 -6.87 -3.66
CA ASP A 52 -5.80 -7.87 -2.87
C ASP A 52 -6.25 -7.20 -1.56
N TRP A 53 -7.53 -6.86 -1.47
CA TRP A 53 -8.06 -6.08 -0.35
C TRP A 53 -8.15 -6.91 0.93
N ALA A 54 -7.88 -6.28 2.08
CA ALA A 54 -8.20 -6.89 3.37
C ALA A 54 -9.72 -7.04 3.51
N PRO A 55 -10.25 -8.13 4.11
CA PRO A 55 -11.69 -8.37 4.24
C PRO A 55 -12.46 -7.20 4.88
N ALA A 56 -11.86 -6.56 5.88
CA ALA A 56 -12.45 -5.40 6.55
C ALA A 56 -12.56 -4.16 5.63
N TYR A 57 -11.63 -4.02 4.69
CA TYR A 57 -11.60 -2.92 3.71
C TYR A 57 -12.49 -3.21 2.49
N GLN A 58 -12.64 -4.50 2.15
CA GLN A 58 -13.52 -4.94 1.07
C GLN A 58 -14.98 -4.57 1.33
N ILE A 59 -15.47 -4.67 2.56
CA ILE A 59 -16.84 -4.24 2.93
C ILE A 59 -17.04 -2.73 2.64
N ILE A 60 -16.04 -1.91 2.94
CA ILE A 60 -16.08 -0.45 2.72
C ILE A 60 -16.00 -0.13 1.22
N TYR A 61 -15.27 -0.94 0.46
CA TYR A 61 -15.15 -0.85 -0.98
C TYR A 61 -16.46 -1.25 -1.68
N ASP A 62 -17.05 -2.37 -1.29
CA ASP A 62 -18.27 -2.93 -1.89
C ASP A 62 -19.51 -2.07 -1.65
N GLN A 63 -19.52 -1.28 -0.57
CA GLN A 63 -20.57 -0.29 -0.29
C GLN A 63 -20.53 0.95 -1.21
N ALA A 64 -19.42 1.20 -1.90
CA ALA A 64 -19.35 2.28 -2.89
C ALA A 64 -19.98 1.82 -4.21
N GLY A 65 -20.72 2.69 -4.91
CA GLY A 65 -21.14 2.39 -6.28
C GLY A 65 -19.92 2.18 -7.21
N ILE A 66 -20.12 1.49 -8.34
CA ILE A 66 -19.04 1.08 -9.29
C ILE A 66 -18.05 2.20 -9.63
N SER A 67 -18.54 3.43 -9.86
CA SER A 67 -17.68 4.59 -10.12
C SER A 67 -16.83 5.00 -8.89
N GLY A 68 -17.39 4.88 -7.69
CA GLY A 68 -16.70 5.14 -6.43
C GLY A 68 -15.66 4.07 -6.09
N GLN A 69 -15.94 2.81 -6.41
CA GLN A 69 -15.00 1.70 -6.33
C GLN A 69 -13.76 1.95 -7.20
N GLY A 70 -13.95 2.25 -8.48
CA GLY A 70 -12.84 2.54 -9.40
C GLY A 70 -11.98 3.73 -8.95
N LYS A 71 -12.61 4.82 -8.48
CA LYS A 71 -11.88 5.98 -7.94
C LYS A 71 -11.05 5.63 -6.70
N ARG A 72 -11.62 4.88 -5.76
CA ARG A 72 -10.91 4.46 -4.54
C ARG A 72 -9.76 3.50 -4.84
N ALA A 73 -9.97 2.52 -5.71
CA ALA A 73 -8.90 1.62 -6.15
C ALA A 73 -7.74 2.41 -6.77
N ASN A 74 -8.03 3.31 -7.70
CA ASN A 74 -7.01 4.15 -8.34
C ASN A 74 -6.26 5.03 -7.33
N GLN A 75 -6.94 5.58 -6.33
CA GLN A 75 -6.30 6.35 -5.26
C GLN A 75 -5.32 5.49 -4.46
N ILE A 76 -5.73 4.29 -4.01
CA ILE A 76 -4.85 3.41 -3.24
C ILE A 76 -3.69 2.90 -4.10
N ILE A 77 -3.91 2.58 -5.38
CA ILE A 77 -2.83 2.22 -6.31
C ILE A 77 -1.82 3.37 -6.44
N THR A 78 -2.30 4.60 -6.61
CA THR A 78 -1.44 5.80 -6.70
C THR A 78 -0.60 5.97 -5.43
N ILE A 79 -1.21 5.79 -4.26
CA ILE A 79 -0.52 5.84 -2.97
C ILE A 79 0.54 4.74 -2.87
N ALA A 80 0.20 3.50 -3.26
CA ALA A 80 1.12 2.37 -3.25
C ALA A 80 2.34 2.62 -4.15
N GLN A 81 2.11 3.13 -5.36
CA GLN A 81 3.17 3.50 -6.28
C GLN A 81 4.05 4.63 -5.72
N ALA A 82 3.45 5.67 -5.12
CA ALA A 82 4.19 6.78 -4.52
C ALA A 82 5.06 6.31 -3.34
N LEU A 83 4.52 5.47 -2.46
CA LEU A 83 5.26 4.88 -1.33
C LEU A 83 6.42 4.00 -1.81
N ARG A 84 6.20 3.20 -2.85
CA ARG A 84 7.26 2.38 -3.46
C ARG A 84 8.35 3.21 -4.11
N ARG A 85 8.01 4.30 -4.83
CA ARG A 85 9.00 5.23 -5.39
C ARG A 85 9.82 5.88 -4.28
N ARG A 86 9.19 6.26 -3.16
CA ARG A 86 9.89 6.81 -1.99
C ARG A 86 10.89 5.81 -1.41
N ASP A 87 10.51 4.54 -1.24
CA ASP A 87 11.41 3.49 -0.74
C ASP A 87 12.58 3.20 -1.70
N LEU A 88 12.33 3.22 -3.01
CA LEU A 88 13.39 3.03 -4.02
C LEU A 88 14.37 4.21 -4.02
N ASN A 89 13.85 5.43 -3.90
CA ASN A 89 14.69 6.62 -3.74
C ASN A 89 15.43 6.62 -2.40
N TRP A 90 14.92 5.92 -1.38
CA TRP A 90 15.58 5.73 -0.09
C TRP A 90 16.72 4.69 -0.15
N GLN A 91 16.84 3.89 -1.23
CA GLN A 91 17.88 2.86 -1.37
C GLN A 91 19.27 3.37 -1.75
N GLY A 92 19.53 4.68 -1.77
CA GLY A 92 20.91 5.16 -1.66
C GLY A 92 21.32 6.33 -2.55
N ASP A 93 20.66 7.48 -2.44
CA ASP A 93 21.43 8.72 -2.51
C ASP A 93 20.70 9.86 -1.81
N PHE A 94 21.39 10.52 -0.87
CA PHE A 94 20.97 11.82 -0.35
C PHE A 94 21.19 12.90 -1.41
N SER A 95 20.55 12.79 -2.57
CA SER A 95 20.32 13.98 -3.40
C SER A 95 19.17 14.76 -2.79
N ARG A 96 19.50 15.52 -1.74
CA ARG A 96 18.71 16.69 -1.34
C ARG A 96 18.46 17.49 -2.62
N PRO A 97 17.22 17.85 -2.98
CA PRO A 97 17.03 18.85 -4.00
C PRO A 97 17.75 20.10 -3.51
N SER A 98 18.83 20.47 -4.20
CA SER A 98 19.51 21.74 -4.00
C SER A 98 18.51 22.83 -4.41
N PHE A 99 17.81 23.38 -3.42
CA PHE A 99 17.22 24.70 -3.54
C PHE A 99 18.40 25.67 -3.61
N PHE A 100 18.94 25.92 -4.81
CA PHE A 100 19.62 27.14 -5.26
C PHE A 100 20.18 26.87 -6.66
N ALA A 101 19.51 27.41 -7.67
CA ALA A 101 20.09 27.92 -8.91
C ALA A 101 19.14 28.98 -9.47
#